data_AF-A0AAW0K026-F1
#
_entry.id   AF-A0AAW0K026-F1
#
_cell.length_a   1.000
_cell.length_b   1.000
_cell.length_c   1.000
_cell.angle_alpha   90.00
_cell.angle_beta   90.00
_cell.angle_gamma   90.00
#
_symmetry.space_group_name_H-M   'P 1'
#
loop_
_entity.id
_entity.type
_entity.pdbx_description
1 polymer ?
#
loop_
_entity_poly.entity_id
_entity_poly.type
_entity_poly.pdbx_seq_one_letter_code
_entity_poly.pdbx_strand_id
1 'polypeptide(L)'
;MNWYWKEKHIKGIALVEKALKSTYGTSTPSMTSATLRWMYHQSQLKGAHGDAVILGMSSLEQLKQNLALVKEGPLESAVVEAFDQAWDLVAHDCPNYFHCL
;
A
#
# COMPACT_ATOMS: atom_id res chain seq x y z
N MET A 1 9.98 -13.97 -13.17
CA MET A 1 9.44 -12.63 -12.83
C MET A 1 8.04 -12.77 -12.25
N ASN A 2 7.87 -13.45 -11.11
CA ASN A 2 6.54 -13.81 -10.56
C ASN A 2 6.42 -13.52 -9.05
N TRP A 3 7.21 -12.59 -8.49
CA TRP A 3 7.21 -12.36 -7.02
C TRP A 3 5.84 -11.98 -6.48
N TYR A 4 5.13 -11.08 -7.17
CA TYR A 4 3.85 -10.54 -6.72
C TYR A 4 2.63 -11.18 -7.40
N TRP A 5 2.83 -11.90 -8.51
CA TRP A 5 1.74 -12.55 -9.23
C TRP A 5 1.39 -13.90 -8.59
N LYS A 6 0.72 -13.85 -7.44
CA LYS A 6 0.25 -15.01 -6.67
C LYS A 6 -1.21 -14.83 -6.26
N GLU A 7 -1.96 -15.92 -6.17
CA GLU A 7 -3.38 -15.90 -5.79
C GLU A 7 -3.62 -15.21 -4.43
N LYS A 8 -2.71 -15.41 -3.46
CA LYS A 8 -2.81 -14.79 -2.14
C LYS A 8 -2.67 -13.28 -2.19
N HIS A 9 -1.86 -12.74 -3.10
CA HIS A 9 -1.73 -11.29 -3.29
C HIS A 9 -3.03 -10.71 -3.87
N ILE A 10 -3.62 -11.40 -4.86
CA ILE A 10 -4.90 -11.00 -5.45
C ILE A 10 -6.01 -11.00 -4.39
N LYS A 11 -6.04 -12.03 -3.52
CA LYS A 11 -6.98 -12.10 -2.39
C LYS A 11 -6.77 -10.96 -1.39
N GLY A 12 -5.52 -10.65 -1.03
CA GLY A 12 -5.19 -9.53 -0.15
C GLY A 12 -5.65 -8.18 -0.73
N ILE A 13 -5.41 -7.94 -2.02
CA ILE A 13 -5.89 -6.73 -2.72
C ILE A 13 -7.43 -6.63 -2.65
N ALA A 14 -8.14 -7.75 -2.87
CA ALA A 14 -9.60 -7.77 -2.81
C ALA A 14 -10.16 -7.47 -1.41
N LEU A 15 -9.45 -7.87 -0.34
CA LEU A 15 -9.83 -7.53 1.04
C LEU A 15 -9.73 -6.01 1.27
N VAL A 16 -8.62 -5.40 0.87
CA VAL A 16 -8.42 -3.95 1.00
C VAL A 16 -9.45 -3.19 0.16
N GLU A 17 -9.71 -3.64 -1.07
CA GLU A 17 -10.71 -3.01 -1.94
C GLU A 17 -12.12 -3.06 -1.32
N LYS A 18 -12.49 -4.20 -0.72
CA LYS A 18 -13.76 -4.34 -0.01
C LYS A 18 -13.83 -3.40 1.20
N ALA A 19 -12.76 -3.30 1.98
CA ALA A 19 -12.71 -2.42 3.15
C ALA A 19 -12.80 -0.93 2.75
N LEU A 20 -12.10 -0.54 1.69
CA LEU A 20 -12.16 0.81 1.12
C LEU A 20 -13.60 1.17 0.71
N LYS A 21 -14.26 0.31 -0.07
CA LYS A 21 -15.65 0.52 -0.51
C LYS A 21 -16.63 0.59 0.66
N SER A 22 -16.43 -0.28 1.67
CA SER A 22 -17.33 -0.33 2.83
C SER A 22 -17.17 0.89 3.74
N THR A 23 -15.95 1.43 3.84
CA THR A 23 -15.62 2.54 4.76
C THR A 23 -15.95 3.91 4.15
N TYR A 24 -15.60 4.11 2.87
CA TYR A 24 -15.70 5.42 2.23
C TYR A 24 -16.87 5.55 1.24
N GLY A 25 -17.53 4.44 0.88
CA GLY A 25 -18.69 4.46 -0.03
C GLY A 25 -18.40 5.14 -1.36
N THR A 26 -19.10 6.24 -1.64
CA THR A 26 -18.96 7.01 -2.89
C THR A 26 -17.66 7.81 -2.97
N SER A 27 -17.00 8.08 -1.85
CA SER A 27 -15.74 8.83 -1.78
C SER A 27 -14.53 7.91 -1.62
N THR A 28 -14.61 6.69 -2.18
CA THR A 28 -13.56 5.67 -2.06
C THR A 28 -12.23 6.13 -2.69
N PRO A 29 -11.13 6.18 -1.90
CA PRO A 29 -9.79 6.41 -2.43
C PRO A 29 -9.39 5.30 -3.41
N SER A 30 -8.59 5.63 -4.41
CA SER A 30 -8.00 4.62 -5.28
C SER A 30 -7.06 3.70 -4.48
N MET A 31 -6.82 2.48 -4.97
CA MET A 31 -5.86 1.56 -4.35
C MET A 31 -4.47 2.19 -4.22
N THR A 32 -4.03 2.97 -5.23
CA THR A 32 -2.76 3.69 -5.18
C THR A 32 -2.74 4.75 -4.08
N SER A 33 -3.82 5.52 -3.91
CA SER A 33 -3.96 6.49 -2.80
C SER A 33 -3.87 5.77 -1.46
N ALA A 34 -4.62 4.69 -1.28
CA ALA A 34 -4.62 3.92 -0.05
C ALA A 34 -3.23 3.38 0.28
N THR A 35 -2.55 2.74 -0.66
CA THR A 35 -1.19 2.21 -0.46
C THR A 35 -0.19 3.31 -0.11
N LEU A 36 -0.21 4.45 -0.82
CA LEU A 36 0.69 5.56 -0.51
C LEU A 36 0.42 6.15 0.88
N ARG A 37 -0.85 6.35 1.24
CA ARG A 37 -1.22 6.85 2.58
C ARG A 37 -0.84 5.86 3.68
N TRP A 38 -0.99 4.56 3.45
CA TRP A 38 -0.53 3.53 4.37
C TRP A 38 0.99 3.60 4.58
N MET A 39 1.76 3.72 3.50
CA MET A 39 3.23 3.83 3.57
C MET A 39 3.70 5.05 4.38
N TYR A 40 3.03 6.20 4.26
CA TYR A 40 3.47 7.43 4.93
C TYR A 40 2.92 7.62 6.35
N HIS A 41 1.75 7.05 6.66
CA HIS A 41 1.08 7.30 7.95
C HIS A 41 1.00 6.08 8.88
N GLN A 42 1.11 4.87 8.34
CA GLN A 42 0.83 3.62 9.09
C GLN A 42 2.02 2.65 9.10
N SER A 43 3.02 2.88 8.24
CA SER A 43 4.25 2.08 8.25
C SER A 43 5.11 2.40 9.47
N GLN A 44 6.15 1.59 9.70
CA GLN A 44 7.15 1.86 10.73
C GLN A 44 8.16 2.96 10.35
N LEU A 45 8.05 3.55 9.14
CA LEU A 45 8.98 4.57 8.67
C LEU A 45 8.84 5.86 9.48
N LYS A 46 9.96 6.42 9.89
CA LYS A 46 10.02 7.67 10.66
C LYS A 46 10.93 8.66 9.94
N GLY A 47 10.33 9.72 9.41
CA GLY A 47 11.09 10.81 8.77
C GLY A 47 12.15 11.44 9.69
N ALA A 48 11.94 11.41 11.02
CA ALA A 48 12.92 11.86 12.00
C ALA A 48 14.23 11.03 12.02
N HIS A 49 14.19 9.79 11.52
CA HIS A 49 15.38 8.93 11.35
C HIS A 49 15.99 9.03 9.95
N GLY A 50 15.43 9.88 9.07
CA GLY A 50 15.85 9.99 7.67
C GLY A 50 15.22 8.93 6.77
N ASP A 51 14.22 8.18 7.26
CA ASP A 51 13.49 7.21 6.44
C ASP A 51 12.70 7.90 5.33
N ALA A 52 12.72 7.32 4.13
CA ALA A 52 12.05 7.86 2.96
C ALA A 52 11.44 6.76 2.09
N VAL A 53 10.39 7.11 1.34
CA VAL A 53 9.76 6.21 0.36
C VAL A 53 10.23 6.58 -1.04
N ILE A 54 10.77 5.60 -1.77
CA ILE A 54 11.13 5.77 -3.18
C ILE A 54 9.87 5.62 -4.03
N LEU A 55 9.51 6.66 -4.78
CA LEU A 55 8.38 6.64 -5.70
C LEU A 55 8.85 6.20 -7.09
N GLY A 56 8.34 5.07 -7.57
CA GLY A 56 8.50 4.63 -8.95
C GLY A 56 7.43 5.24 -9.87
N MET A 57 7.81 5.64 -11.07
CA MET A 57 6.87 6.08 -12.11
C MET A 57 7.33 5.65 -13.50
N SER A 58 6.38 5.51 -14.43
CA SER A 58 6.64 5.35 -15.86
C SER A 58 6.21 6.57 -16.69
N SER A 59 5.55 7.56 -16.07
CA SER A 59 5.22 8.84 -16.71
C SER A 59 5.27 10.02 -15.73
N LEU A 60 5.40 11.23 -16.26
CA LEU A 60 5.38 12.46 -15.45
C LEU A 60 4.01 12.69 -14.79
N GLU A 61 2.94 12.28 -15.45
CA GLU A 61 1.59 12.39 -14.89
C GLU A 61 1.42 11.52 -13.65
N GLN A 62 1.90 10.27 -13.69
CA GLN A 62 1.90 9.39 -12.53
C GLN A 62 2.72 9.97 -11.37
N LEU A 63 3.88 10.58 -11.65
CA LEU A 63 4.65 11.26 -10.61
C LEU A 63 3.84 12.38 -9.96
N LYS A 64 3.21 13.25 -10.75
CA LYS A 64 2.39 14.37 -10.24
C LYS A 64 1.22 13.86 -9.39
N GLN A 65 0.55 12.80 -9.83
CA GLN A 65 -0.52 12.15 -9.07
C GLN A 65 0.01 11.57 -7.76
N ASN A 66 1.07 10.77 -7.79
CA ASN A 66 1.67 10.19 -6.59
C ASN A 66 2.09 11.25 -5.57
N LEU A 67 2.70 12.36 -6.02
CA LEU A 67 3.09 13.48 -5.15
C LEU A 67 1.89 14.19 -4.49
N ALA A 68 0.74 14.22 -5.15
CA ALA A 68 -0.48 14.74 -4.55
C ALA A 68 -1.02 13.78 -3.48
N LEU A 69 -1.04 12.48 -3.79
CA LEU A 69 -1.54 11.42 -2.90
C LEU A 69 -0.73 11.29 -1.61
N VAL A 70 0.60 11.48 -1.68
CA VAL A 70 1.49 11.45 -0.49
C VAL A 70 1.13 12.52 0.55
N LYS A 71 0.51 13.62 0.13
CA LYS A 71 0.09 14.71 1.04
C LYS A 71 -1.27 14.47 1.69
N GLU A 72 -1.99 13.42 1.28
CA GLU A 72 -3.27 13.07 1.87
C GLU A 72 -3.10 12.55 3.31
N GLY A 73 -4.16 12.66 4.10
CA GLY A 73 -4.14 12.28 5.52
C GLY A 73 -4.14 10.76 5.77
N PRO A 74 -4.18 10.33 7.05
CA PRO A 74 -4.21 8.92 7.42
C PRO A 74 -5.47 8.21 6.91
N LEU A 75 -5.41 6.89 6.81
CA LEU A 75 -6.56 6.05 6.49
C LEU A 75 -7.40 5.75 7.74
N GLU A 76 -8.70 5.52 7.55
CA GLU A 76 -9.57 4.96 8.58
C GLU A 76 -9.09 3.58 9.07
N SER A 77 -9.29 3.30 10.36
CA SER A 77 -8.77 2.11 11.05
C SER A 77 -9.19 0.79 10.40
N ALA A 78 -10.44 0.70 9.90
CA ALA A 78 -10.94 -0.48 9.20
C ALA A 78 -10.15 -0.82 7.93
N VAL A 79 -9.61 0.20 7.25
CA VAL A 79 -8.78 -0.02 6.05
C VAL A 79 -7.36 -0.40 6.43
N VAL A 80 -6.82 0.16 7.52
CA VAL A 80 -5.53 -0.25 8.07
C VAL A 80 -5.55 -1.73 8.49
N GLU A 81 -6.59 -2.14 9.20
CA GLU A 81 -6.78 -3.55 9.60
C GLU A 81 -6.89 -4.47 8.38
N ALA A 82 -7.53 -4.03 7.29
CA ALA A 82 -7.58 -4.80 6.05
C ALA A 82 -6.21 -4.97 5.39
N PHE A 83 -5.31 -3.97 5.50
CA PHE A 83 -3.92 -4.12 5.06
C PHE A 83 -3.16 -5.14 5.91
N ASP A 84 -3.36 -5.14 7.23
CA ASP A 84 -2.73 -6.11 8.14
C ASP A 84 -3.20 -7.54 7.83
N GLN A 85 -4.51 -7.74 7.62
CA GLN A 85 -5.07 -9.02 7.20
C GLN A 85 -4.54 -9.46 5.83
N ALA A 86 -4.39 -8.53 4.89
CA ALA A 86 -3.79 -8.81 3.58
C ALA A 86 -2.32 -9.22 3.72
N TRP A 87 -1.57 -8.60 4.64
CA TRP A 87 -0.20 -8.97 4.96
C TRP A 87 -0.11 -10.40 5.51
N ASP A 88 -0.96 -10.77 6.47
CA ASP A 88 -0.98 -12.12 7.05
C ASP A 88 -1.20 -13.23 6.01
N LEU A 89 -1.98 -12.94 4.95
CA LEU A 89 -2.20 -13.87 3.84
C LEU A 89 -0.96 -14.07 2.97
N VAL A 90 -0.05 -13.09 2.89
CA VAL A 90 1.11 -13.13 1.98
C VAL A 90 2.44 -13.29 2.69
N ALA A 91 2.50 -13.08 4.01
CA ALA A 91 3.73 -13.03 4.80
C ALA A 91 4.60 -14.28 4.63
N HIS A 92 4.00 -15.48 4.62
CA HIS A 92 4.71 -16.74 4.46
C HIS A 92 5.28 -16.97 3.05
N ASP A 93 4.74 -16.27 2.04
CA ASP A 93 5.17 -16.33 0.65
C ASP A 93 6.01 -15.10 0.26
N CYS A 94 6.38 -14.25 1.24
CA CYS A 94 7.14 -13.03 1.02
C CYS A 94 8.57 -13.38 0.57
N PRO A 95 9.05 -12.85 -0.58
CA PRO A 95 10.43 -13.05 -0.98
C PRO A 95 11.37 -12.41 0.05
N ASN A 96 12.52 -13.05 0.28
CA ASN A 96 13.54 -12.46 1.12
C ASN A 96 14.03 -11.14 0.48
N TYR A 97 14.06 -10.07 1.28
CA TYR A 97 14.59 -8.76 0.84
C TYR A 97 16.08 -8.81 0.50
N PHE A 98 16.81 -9.78 1.06
CA PHE A 98 18.22 -10.01 0.78
C PHE A 98 18.39 -11.08 -0.30
N HIS A 99 19.17 -10.76 -1.32
CA HIS A 99 19.73 -11.74 -2.22
C HIS A 99 21.23 -11.86 -1.94
N CYS A 100 21.70 -13.06 -1.60
CA CYS A 100 23.11 -13.37 -1.73
C CYS A 100 23.45 -13.38 -3.23
N LEU A 101 24.42 -12.56 -3.62
CA LEU A 101 25.05 -12.64 -4.94
C LEU A 101 25.79 -13.98 -5.09
#